data_AF-A0A9C7Z8U7-F1
#
_entry.id   AF-A0A9C7Z8U7-F1
#
_cell.length_a   1.000
_cell.length_b   1.000
_cell.length_c   1.000
_cell.angle_alpha   90.00
_cell.angle_beta   90.00
_cell.angle_gamma   90.00
#
_symmetry.space_group_name_H-M   'P 1'
#
loop_
_entity.id
_entity.type
_entity.pdbx_description
1 polymer ?
#
loop_
_entity_poly.entity_id
_entity_poly.type
_entity_poly.pdbx_seq_one_letter_code
_entity_poly.pdbx_strand_id
1 'polypeptide(L)'
;ESFTVITHAEADLISRFETSASAILSSEFSSTEAKRAFAPSDLEKGFADARDAITADLAPLFPLVEALDPGLVRSCEGTRLAALRALAQLEDRALRANLAKRGLSLRALQQLRNTILPRGRLQERVFPLPYFINRHGPRFVERLVAMAELDNTHHRMLTWEDDD
;
A
#
# COMPACT_ATOMS: atom_id res chain seq x y z
N GLU A 1 -4.35 26.58 -11.42
CA GLU A 1 -4.63 25.63 -10.31
C GLU A 1 -4.31 24.21 -10.73
N SER A 2 -3.93 23.35 -9.79
CA SER A 2 -3.68 21.93 -10.01
C SER A 2 -4.67 21.11 -9.19
N PHE A 3 -5.31 20.12 -9.81
CA PHE A 3 -6.40 19.37 -9.18
C PHE A 3 -6.21 17.85 -9.28
N THR A 4 -6.59 17.16 -8.21
CA THR A 4 -6.87 15.71 -8.24
C THR A 4 -8.36 15.52 -8.00
N VAL A 5 -9.06 14.90 -8.93
CA VAL A 5 -10.46 14.52 -8.78
C VAL A 5 -10.54 13.11 -8.19
N ILE A 6 -11.29 13.00 -7.10
CA ILE A 6 -11.58 11.74 -6.40
C ILE A 6 -13.08 11.63 -6.16
N THR A 7 -13.60 10.41 -6.02
CA THR A 7 -15.00 10.20 -5.60
C THR A 7 -15.16 10.29 -4.08
N HIS A 8 -16.40 10.37 -3.59
CA HIS A 8 -16.67 10.32 -2.15
C HIS A 8 -16.21 9.00 -1.50
N ALA A 9 -16.40 7.87 -2.19
CA ALA A 9 -15.90 6.58 -1.72
C ALA A 9 -14.35 6.51 -1.67
N GLU A 10 -13.69 7.17 -2.62
CA GLU A 10 -12.23 7.32 -2.63
C GLU A 10 -11.75 8.22 -1.48
N ALA A 11 -12.47 9.31 -1.19
CA ALA A 11 -12.20 10.19 -0.05
C ALA A 11 -12.41 9.50 1.31
N ASP A 12 -13.49 8.72 1.46
CA ASP A 12 -13.74 7.90 2.66
C ASP A 12 -12.61 6.89 2.86
N LEU A 13 -12.21 6.19 1.79
CA LEU A 13 -11.10 5.25 1.82
C LEU A 13 -9.80 5.92 2.26
N ILE A 14 -9.48 7.11 1.71
CA ILE A 14 -8.33 7.92 2.14
C ILE A 14 -8.45 8.23 3.64
N SER A 15 -9.59 8.68 4.13
CA SER A 15 -9.73 9.03 5.56
C SER A 15 -9.50 7.85 6.52
N ARG A 16 -9.86 6.64 6.08
CA ARG A 16 -9.75 5.41 6.88
C ARG A 16 -8.33 4.83 6.91
N PHE A 17 -7.52 5.16 5.91
CA PHE A 17 -6.07 5.01 6.00
C PHE A 17 -5.54 6.32 6.60
N GLU A 18 -5.13 6.38 7.87
CA GLU A 18 -4.64 7.60 8.57
C GLU A 18 -3.53 8.42 7.84
N THR A 19 -3.13 7.97 6.67
CA THR A 19 -2.41 8.64 5.59
C THR A 19 -3.24 9.81 5.02
N SER A 20 -2.86 11.04 5.35
CA SER A 20 -3.35 12.20 4.61
C SER A 20 -3.10 12.02 3.10
N ALA A 21 -3.97 12.60 2.27
CA ALA A 21 -3.86 12.53 0.81
C ALA A 21 -2.44 12.82 0.27
N SER A 22 -1.70 13.74 0.91
CA SER A 22 -0.33 14.09 0.53
C SER A 22 0.66 12.93 0.69
N ALA A 23 0.45 12.03 1.65
CA ALA A 23 1.30 10.85 1.85
C ALA A 23 0.94 9.71 0.87
N ILE A 24 -0.31 9.62 0.39
CA ILE A 24 -0.69 8.72 -0.72
C ILE A 24 -0.16 9.25 -2.07
N LEU A 25 -0.10 10.58 -2.21
CA LEU A 25 0.41 11.30 -3.38
C LEU A 25 1.94 11.32 -3.48
N SER A 26 2.68 10.90 -2.44
CA SER A 26 4.13 10.89 -2.49
C SER A 26 4.65 9.73 -3.36
N SER A 27 5.79 9.96 -4.03
CA SER A 27 6.48 8.91 -4.78
C SER A 27 6.99 7.77 -3.88
N GLU A 28 7.05 7.99 -2.57
CA GLU A 28 7.60 7.08 -1.57
C GLU A 28 6.56 6.09 -1.02
N PHE A 29 5.28 6.21 -1.39
CA PHE A 29 4.24 5.31 -0.89
C PHE A 29 4.57 3.83 -1.16
N SER A 30 4.69 3.06 -0.08
CA SER A 30 4.95 1.63 -0.06
C SER A 30 3.77 0.87 0.53
N SER A 31 3.17 -0.03 -0.26
CA SER A 31 2.10 -0.92 0.21
C SER A 31 2.56 -1.84 1.36
N THR A 32 3.86 -2.06 1.49
CA THR A 32 4.47 -2.82 2.60
C THR A 32 4.48 -2.02 3.88
N GLU A 33 4.83 -0.74 3.81
CA GLU A 33 4.80 0.17 4.97
C GLU A 33 3.37 0.44 5.41
N ALA A 34 2.47 0.67 4.45
CA ALA A 34 1.05 0.83 4.74
C ALA A 34 0.46 -0.38 5.49
N LYS A 35 0.84 -1.61 5.14
CA LYS A 35 0.43 -2.81 5.91
C LYS A 35 0.96 -2.79 7.35
N ARG A 36 2.24 -2.46 7.52
CA ARG A 36 2.91 -2.45 8.83
C ARG A 36 2.38 -1.36 9.74
N ALA A 37 2.03 -0.19 9.20
CA ALA A 37 1.43 0.90 9.98
C ALA A 37 0.16 0.49 10.75
N PHE A 38 -0.59 -0.49 10.26
CA PHE A 38 -1.79 -1.01 10.95
C PHE A 38 -1.54 -2.30 11.74
N ALA A 39 -0.30 -2.81 11.76
CA ALA A 39 0.02 -4.03 12.45
C ALA A 39 -0.09 -3.82 13.98
N PRO A 40 -0.78 -4.71 14.71
CA PRO A 40 -0.70 -4.71 16.17
C PRO A 40 0.75 -4.95 16.61
N SER A 41 1.23 -4.20 17.60
CA SER A 41 2.60 -4.33 18.13
C SER A 41 2.94 -5.77 18.53
N ASP A 42 1.98 -6.48 19.12
CA ASP A 42 2.17 -7.85 19.60
C ASP A 42 2.31 -8.83 18.43
N LEU A 43 1.65 -8.54 17.29
CA LEU A 43 1.77 -9.34 16.08
C LEU A 43 3.17 -9.17 15.46
N GLU A 44 3.64 -7.92 15.34
CA GLU A 44 4.97 -7.64 14.80
C GLU A 44 6.06 -8.25 15.67
N LYS A 45 5.94 -8.10 17.00
CA LYS A 45 6.85 -8.70 17.95
C LYS A 45 6.85 -10.23 17.86
N GLY A 46 5.68 -10.86 17.82
CA GLY A 46 5.58 -12.31 17.70
C GLY A 46 6.25 -12.88 16.44
N PHE A 47 6.10 -12.21 15.29
CA PHE A 47 6.80 -12.62 14.07
C PHE A 47 8.31 -12.32 14.11
N ALA A 48 8.74 -11.24 14.77
CA ALA A 48 10.15 -10.96 15.00
C ALA A 48 10.80 -12.03 15.87
N ASP A 49 10.20 -12.32 17.03
CA ASP A 49 10.66 -13.35 17.96
C ASP A 49 10.74 -14.73 17.27
N ALA A 50 9.76 -15.07 16.42
CA ALA A 50 9.77 -16.31 15.67
C ALA A 50 10.89 -16.40 14.61
N ARG A 51 11.24 -15.28 13.94
CA ARG A 51 12.38 -15.23 13.01
C ARG A 51 13.71 -15.48 13.72
N ASP A 52 13.86 -14.85 14.88
CA ASP A 52 15.05 -14.97 15.70
C ASP A 52 15.19 -16.40 16.23
N ALA A 53 14.10 -17.01 16.72
CA ALA A 53 14.06 -18.39 17.15
C ALA A 53 14.42 -19.38 16.03
N ILE A 54 13.82 -19.25 14.83
CA ILE A 54 14.17 -20.12 13.68
C ILE A 54 15.66 -20.05 13.36
N THR A 55 16.25 -18.85 13.41
CA THR A 55 17.67 -18.67 13.11
C THR A 55 18.54 -19.26 14.22
N ALA A 56 18.20 -18.99 15.48
CA ALA A 56 18.91 -19.48 16.64
C ALA A 56 18.85 -21.01 16.77
N ASP A 57 17.70 -21.62 16.51
CA ASP A 57 17.48 -23.06 16.66
C ASP A 57 18.14 -23.87 15.54
N LEU A 58 18.24 -23.30 14.32
CA LEU A 58 18.90 -23.95 13.19
C LEU A 58 20.42 -23.79 13.22
N ALA A 59 20.96 -22.70 13.78
CA ALA A 59 22.39 -22.42 13.77
C ALA A 59 23.26 -23.55 14.36
N PRO A 60 22.90 -24.21 15.48
CA PRO A 60 23.67 -25.33 16.03
C PRO A 60 23.75 -26.56 15.11
N LEU A 61 22.82 -26.72 14.16
CA LEU A 61 22.81 -27.86 13.24
C LEU A 61 23.89 -27.74 12.15
N PHE A 62 24.33 -26.53 11.83
CA PHE A 62 25.32 -26.28 10.78
C PHE A 62 26.64 -27.03 11.01
N PRO A 63 27.35 -26.85 12.16
CA PRO A 63 28.60 -27.56 12.40
C PRO A 63 28.40 -29.07 12.53
N LEU A 64 27.25 -29.54 13.03
CA LEU A 64 26.93 -30.97 13.13
C LEU A 64 26.78 -31.61 11.75
N VAL A 65 26.12 -30.91 10.82
CA VAL A 65 25.94 -31.38 9.45
C VAL A 65 27.23 -31.26 8.64
N GLU A 66 28.00 -30.19 8.83
CA GLU A 66 29.30 -30.00 8.18
C GLU A 66 30.30 -31.11 8.54
N ALA A 67 30.29 -31.54 9.82
CA ALA A 67 31.13 -32.65 10.28
C ALA A 67 30.79 -34.01 9.62
N LEU A 68 29.55 -34.18 9.14
CA LEU A 68 29.13 -35.38 8.42
C LEU A 68 29.44 -35.30 6.94
N ASP A 69 29.07 -34.18 6.30
CA ASP A 69 29.35 -33.90 4.89
C ASP A 69 29.33 -32.37 4.65
N PRO A 70 30.49 -31.76 4.32
CA PRO A 70 30.56 -30.34 4.00
C PRO A 70 29.61 -29.91 2.86
N GLY A 71 29.26 -30.83 1.95
CA GLY A 71 28.30 -30.57 0.87
C GLY A 71 26.87 -30.30 1.36
N LEU A 72 26.52 -30.74 2.59
CA LEU A 72 25.18 -30.56 3.17
C LEU A 72 24.96 -29.21 3.84
N VAL A 73 26.00 -28.40 4.06
CA VAL A 73 25.88 -27.04 4.62
C VAL A 73 24.93 -26.18 3.78
N ARG A 74 25.02 -26.31 2.44
CA ARG A 74 24.12 -25.60 1.52
C ARG A 74 22.65 -26.02 1.69
N SER A 75 22.40 -27.27 2.02
CA SER A 75 21.05 -27.78 2.30
C SER A 75 20.51 -27.20 3.62
N CYS A 76 21.36 -27.05 4.65
CA CYS A 76 20.97 -26.38 5.90
C CYS A 76 20.59 -24.91 5.68
N GLU A 77 21.40 -24.16 4.92
CA GLU A 77 21.03 -22.79 4.50
C GLU A 77 19.72 -22.78 3.72
N GLY A 78 19.55 -23.71 2.79
CA GLY A 78 18.32 -23.86 2.02
C GLY A 78 17.09 -24.03 2.91
N THR A 79 17.18 -24.90 3.92
CA THR A 79 16.13 -25.15 4.91
C THR A 79 15.83 -23.90 5.73
N ARG A 80 16.86 -23.22 6.26
CA ARG A 80 16.71 -21.97 7.02
C ARG A 80 16.00 -20.90 6.20
N LEU A 81 16.46 -20.68 4.97
CA LEU A 81 15.85 -19.73 4.04
C LEU A 81 14.41 -20.10 3.66
N ALA A 82 14.09 -21.39 3.55
CA ALA A 82 12.73 -21.84 3.27
C ALA A 82 11.80 -21.58 4.47
N ALA A 83 12.25 -21.87 5.68
CA ALA A 83 11.50 -21.61 6.92
C ALA A 83 11.20 -20.11 7.09
N LEU A 84 12.23 -19.26 6.94
CA LEU A 84 12.07 -17.81 7.03
C LEU A 84 11.13 -17.25 5.93
N ARG A 85 11.20 -17.80 4.71
CA ARG A 85 10.28 -17.43 3.62
C ARG A 85 8.84 -17.83 3.94
N ALA A 86 8.61 -19.02 4.47
CA ALA A 86 7.28 -19.46 4.88
C ALA A 86 6.71 -18.58 6.00
N LEU A 87 7.54 -18.21 6.98
CA LEU A 87 7.15 -17.29 8.05
C LEU A 87 6.77 -15.89 7.52
N ALA A 88 7.56 -15.33 6.61
CA ALA A 88 7.26 -14.04 5.98
C ALA A 88 5.96 -14.07 5.16
N GLN A 89 5.65 -15.18 4.49
CA GLN A 89 4.37 -15.35 3.78
C GLN A 89 3.19 -15.42 4.76
N LEU A 90 3.37 -16.06 5.92
CA LEU A 90 2.35 -16.11 6.96
C LEU A 90 2.11 -14.71 7.56
N GLU A 91 3.17 -13.97 7.84
CA GLU A 91 3.10 -12.58 8.32
C GLU A 91 2.33 -11.69 7.34
N ASP A 92 2.65 -11.76 6.04
CA ASP A 92 1.93 -10.98 5.01
C ASP A 92 0.42 -11.31 5.00
N ARG A 93 0.05 -12.58 5.15
CA ARG A 93 -1.36 -13.00 5.24
C ARG A 93 -2.03 -12.47 6.50
N ALA A 94 -1.34 -12.52 7.65
CA ALA A 94 -1.86 -12.02 8.91
C ALA A 94 -2.11 -10.50 8.85
N LEU A 95 -1.16 -9.74 8.29
CA LEU A 95 -1.30 -8.30 8.08
C LEU A 95 -2.47 -7.97 7.16
N ARG A 96 -2.64 -8.70 6.05
CA ARG A 96 -3.81 -8.54 5.15
C ARG A 96 -5.12 -8.85 5.85
N ALA A 97 -5.18 -9.89 6.68
CA ALA A 97 -6.38 -10.25 7.44
C ALA A 97 -6.74 -9.17 8.47
N ASN A 98 -5.74 -8.58 9.14
CA ASN A 98 -5.93 -7.45 10.04
C ASN A 98 -6.50 -6.21 9.32
N LEU A 99 -5.96 -5.87 8.14
CA LEU A 99 -6.52 -4.80 7.31
C LEU A 99 -7.97 -5.10 6.90
N ALA A 100 -8.25 -6.33 6.46
CA ALA A 100 -9.59 -6.73 6.05
C ALA A 100 -10.61 -6.63 7.20
N LYS A 101 -10.22 -6.97 8.44
CA LYS A 101 -11.06 -6.78 9.64
C LYS A 101 -11.40 -5.31 9.91
N ARG A 102 -10.55 -4.37 9.47
CA ARG A 102 -10.78 -2.93 9.52
C ARG A 102 -11.54 -2.40 8.29
N GLY A 103 -12.00 -3.31 7.43
CA GLY A 103 -12.64 -3.01 6.15
C GLY A 103 -11.70 -2.39 5.12
N LEU A 104 -10.39 -2.49 5.32
CA LEU A 104 -9.37 -1.91 4.44
C LEU A 104 -8.88 -2.95 3.44
N SER A 105 -8.56 -2.51 2.22
CA SER A 105 -8.04 -3.36 1.16
C SER A 105 -6.85 -2.71 0.48
N LEU A 106 -5.72 -3.42 0.41
CA LEU A 106 -4.54 -2.96 -0.33
C LEU A 106 -4.81 -2.88 -1.83
N ARG A 107 -5.71 -3.72 -2.36
CA ARG A 107 -6.12 -3.62 -3.75
C ARG A 107 -6.86 -2.31 -3.98
N ALA A 108 -7.79 -1.96 -3.09
CA ALA A 108 -8.53 -0.70 -3.18
C ALA A 108 -7.58 0.50 -3.06
N LEU A 109 -6.61 0.44 -2.13
CA LEU A 109 -5.58 1.48 -1.98
C LEU A 109 -4.68 1.61 -3.21
N GLN A 110 -4.30 0.49 -3.85
CA GLN A 110 -3.51 0.53 -5.09
C GLN A 110 -4.34 1.07 -6.27
N GLN A 111 -5.63 0.73 -6.34
CA GLN A 111 -6.55 1.26 -7.35
C GLN A 111 -6.72 2.77 -7.17
N LEU A 112 -6.96 3.23 -5.95
CA LEU A 112 -7.01 4.63 -5.57
C LEU A 112 -5.73 5.37 -6.01
N ARG A 113 -4.55 4.81 -5.70
CA ARG A 113 -3.27 5.37 -6.13
C ARG A 113 -3.13 5.43 -7.65
N ASN A 114 -3.65 4.44 -8.38
CA ASN A 114 -3.62 4.47 -9.84
C ASN A 114 -4.60 5.50 -10.43
N THR A 115 -5.69 5.83 -9.74
CA THR A 115 -6.62 6.91 -10.12
C THR A 115 -6.01 8.28 -9.86
N ILE A 116 -5.37 8.45 -8.70
CA ILE A 116 -4.85 9.73 -8.21
C ILE A 116 -3.48 10.07 -8.80
N LEU A 117 -2.60 9.06 -8.87
CA LEU A 117 -1.21 9.18 -9.34
C LEU A 117 -0.92 8.18 -10.47
N PRO A 118 -1.66 8.24 -11.60
CA PRO A 118 -1.49 7.32 -12.70
C PRO A 118 -0.05 7.34 -13.22
N ARG A 119 0.58 6.17 -13.29
CA ARG A 119 1.99 6.01 -13.73
C ARG A 119 2.98 6.87 -12.92
N GLY A 120 2.67 7.14 -11.65
CA GLY A 120 3.51 7.97 -10.78
C GLY A 120 3.51 9.47 -11.12
N ARG A 121 2.55 9.92 -11.94
CA ARG A 121 2.37 11.34 -12.31
C ARG A 121 1.02 11.84 -11.83
N LEU A 122 0.93 13.14 -11.59
CA LEU A 122 -0.33 13.80 -11.23
C LEU A 122 -1.42 13.50 -12.26
N GLN A 123 -2.64 13.28 -11.76
CA GLN A 123 -3.81 12.91 -12.54
C GLN A 123 -4.02 13.81 -13.78
N GLU A 124 -3.96 15.13 -13.61
CA GLU A 124 -4.11 16.13 -14.68
C GLU A 124 -3.08 16.03 -15.81
N ARG A 125 -1.90 15.45 -15.52
CA ARG A 125 -0.82 15.28 -16.50
C ARG A 125 -0.95 13.99 -17.31
N VAL A 126 -1.92 13.13 -16.97
CA VAL A 126 -2.12 11.83 -17.62
C VAL A 126 -3.53 11.72 -18.20
N PHE A 127 -4.55 12.19 -17.49
CA PHE A 127 -5.93 12.16 -17.96
C PHE A 127 -6.34 13.50 -18.56
N PRO A 128 -6.69 13.55 -19.85
CA PRO A 128 -7.18 14.77 -20.47
C PRO A 128 -8.63 15.05 -20.05
N LEU A 129 -9.10 16.30 -20.20
CA LEU A 129 -10.46 16.71 -19.81
C LEU A 129 -11.59 15.77 -20.28
N PRO A 130 -11.58 15.21 -21.51
CA PRO A 130 -12.60 14.25 -21.95
C PRO A 130 -12.71 12.99 -21.09
N TYR A 131 -11.62 12.56 -20.44
CA TYR A 131 -11.66 11.43 -19.49
C TYR A 131 -12.61 11.73 -18.33
N PHE A 132 -12.52 12.93 -17.75
CA PHE A 132 -13.36 13.34 -16.63
C PHE A 132 -14.80 13.58 -17.06
N ILE A 133 -15.03 14.17 -18.24
CA ILE A 133 -16.38 14.37 -18.78
C ILE A 133 -17.07 13.01 -18.99
N ASN A 134 -16.37 12.02 -19.54
CA ASN A 134 -16.92 10.68 -19.75
C ASN A 134 -17.22 9.97 -18.43
N ARG A 135 -16.47 10.26 -17.37
CA ARG A 135 -16.61 9.61 -16.06
C ARG A 135 -17.67 10.26 -15.17
N HIS A 136 -17.77 11.58 -15.22
CA HIS A 136 -18.55 12.40 -14.28
C HIS A 136 -19.68 13.20 -14.94
N GLY A 137 -19.83 13.06 -16.26
CA GLY A 137 -20.83 13.76 -17.04
C GLY A 137 -20.47 15.21 -17.39
N PRO A 138 -21.30 15.87 -18.21
CA PRO A 138 -21.02 17.22 -18.72
C PRO A 138 -21.06 18.31 -17.64
N ARG A 139 -21.83 18.12 -16.56
CA ARG A 139 -21.90 19.05 -15.42
C ARG A 139 -20.57 19.21 -14.67
N PHE A 140 -19.63 18.28 -14.88
CA PHE A 140 -18.27 18.34 -14.37
C PHE A 140 -17.57 19.65 -14.71
N VAL A 141 -17.65 20.08 -15.97
CA VAL A 141 -16.94 21.28 -16.43
C VAL A 141 -17.52 22.54 -15.80
N GLU A 142 -18.85 22.63 -15.72
CA GLU A 142 -19.56 23.77 -15.14
C GLU A 142 -19.20 23.97 -13.65
N ARG A 143 -19.22 22.88 -12.88
CA ARG A 143 -18.85 22.93 -11.45
C ARG A 143 -17.36 23.18 -11.26
N LEU A 144 -16.49 22.61 -12.10
CA LEU A 144 -15.05 22.87 -12.04
C LEU A 144 -14.72 24.35 -12.25
N VAL A 145 -15.36 24.98 -13.25
CA VAL A 145 -15.19 26.42 -13.52
C VAL A 145 -15.73 27.27 -12.38
N ALA A 146 -16.86 26.88 -11.76
CA ALA A 146 -17.43 27.60 -10.63
C ALA A 146 -16.57 27.53 -9.35
N MET A 147 -15.73 26.49 -9.21
CA MET A 147 -14.85 26.29 -8.05
C MET A 147 -13.43 26.80 -8.24
N ALA A 148 -13.06 27.17 -9.46
CA ALA A 148 -11.73 27.63 -9.81
C ALA A 148 -11.49 29.04 -9.24
N GLU A 149 -10.50 29.17 -8.37
CA GLU A 149 -10.05 30.47 -7.85
C GLU A 149 -8.79 30.88 -8.61
N LEU A 150 -8.90 31.96 -9.40
CA LEU A 150 -7.84 32.38 -10.33
C LEU A 150 -6.50 32.72 -9.65
N ASP A 151 -6.50 32.97 -8.34
CA ASP A 151 -5.33 33.37 -7.55
C ASP A 151 -4.72 32.25 -6.69
N ASN A 152 -5.24 31.01 -6.78
CA ASN A 152 -4.73 29.90 -5.97
C ASN A 152 -3.68 29.06 -6.73
N THR A 153 -2.51 28.86 -6.12
CA THR A 153 -1.42 28.05 -6.69
C THR A 153 -1.23 26.71 -5.98
N HIS A 154 -2.02 26.43 -4.93
CA HIS A 154 -1.95 25.16 -4.21
C HIS A 154 -2.63 24.02 -4.96
N HIS A 155 -2.07 22.82 -4.85
CA HIS A 155 -2.71 21.59 -5.33
C HIS A 155 -3.92 21.25 -4.46
N ARG A 156 -5.08 20.99 -5.07
CA ARG A 156 -6.35 20.74 -4.37
C ARG A 156 -6.92 19.37 -4.74
N MET A 157 -7.47 18.66 -3.76
CA MET A 157 -8.32 17.50 -4.00
C MET A 157 -9.78 17.94 -4.14
N LEU A 158 -10.40 17.57 -5.25
CA LEU A 158 -11.82 17.78 -5.51
C LEU A 158 -12.54 16.45 -5.29
N THR A 159 -13.44 16.43 -4.31
CA THR A 159 -14.34 15.28 -4.13
C THR A 159 -15.55 15.49 -5.02
N TRP A 160 -15.77 14.57 -5.95
CA TRP A 160 -16.89 14.59 -6.88
C TRP A 160 -17.96 13.57 -6.46
N GLU A 161 -19.21 13.99 -6.47
CA GLU A 161 -20.37 13.12 -6.40
C GLU A 161 -20.93 12.96 -7.81
N ASP A 162 -21.04 11.72 -8.26
CA ASP A 162 -21.84 11.43 -9.45
C ASP A 162 -23.31 11.67 -9.02
N ASP A 163 -23.95 12.71 -9.58
CA ASP A 163 -25.41 12.81 -9.52
C ASP A 163 -25.93 11.62 -10.37
N ASP A 164 -26.59 10.64 -9.73
CA ASP A 164 -27.33 9.57 -10.43
C ASP A 164 -28.32 10.14 -11.47
#